data_AF-A0A369LQL9-F1
#
_entry.id   AF-A0A369LQL9-F1
#
_cell.length_a   1.000
_cell.length_b   1.000
_cell.length_c   1.000
_cell.angle_alpha   90.00
_cell.angle_beta   90.00
_cell.angle_gamma   90.00
#
_symmetry.space_group_name_H-M   'P 1'
#
loop_
_entity.id
_entity.type
_entity.pdbx_description
1 polymer ?
#
loop_
_entity_poly.entity_id
_entity_poly.type
_entity_poly.pdbx_seq_one_letter_code
_entity_poly.pdbx_strand_id
1 'polypeptide(L)'
;MTDSIPPYIKKPHTIKSYVHFDFRTSFAAKANLVMDPGFVKSYAFYPLIQRDLRRMKPDGHGKFFNDPRPIKYAAHLDRCIYQYYSGLLNERYNDVATEIGIGDCAIAYRAHLKGQSNCDFALRAFSKMRDLEACFAYAGDFEDFFETLDHAYLKKQVRRLFPGGAIPDDYYHVLKNATRHSVWDIEKLLDHYGLPYTKSGVKRLNNRGRVLSSDEFKNMVGASVERPWRENGEKGVPQGLPISGTLANIYMLEFDAAVKAVAERHDGLYMRYSDDFIFVVPTEEGFEEGRDEFSRLAGTMPSLKIHPRKTHSFRMVDGGVYLLDSEDEPKCAIDYLGFSFDGTSVRLRQRTIGRFYKRMYRRVGRLYKWKFRPAKKRVDSLYLEYSDWGRKPKRNAKVRERVGKSGGRGNFLTYAERAQNAFPNDPILVDVKNHKRKIRRRAKKVRESGRRHRSALRST
;
A
#
# COMPACT_ATOMS: atom_id res chain seq x y z
N MET A 1 -25.26 2.55 28.15
CA MET A 1 -25.29 3.33 26.90
C MET A 1 -24.27 2.72 25.97
N THR A 2 -24.70 2.12 24.84
CA THR A 2 -23.74 1.57 23.88
C THR A 2 -23.08 2.74 23.16
N ASP A 3 -21.88 3.11 23.58
CA ASP A 3 -21.08 4.10 22.85
C ASP A 3 -20.98 3.64 21.40
N SER A 4 -21.60 4.41 20.51
CA SER A 4 -21.68 4.08 19.11
C SER A 4 -20.26 4.01 18.54
N ILE A 5 -19.91 2.89 17.92
CA ILE A 5 -18.60 2.72 17.27
C ILE A 5 -18.37 3.91 16.32
N PRO A 6 -17.25 4.66 16.47
CA PRO A 6 -17.05 5.85 15.68
C PRO A 6 -17.04 5.57 14.16
N PRO A 7 -17.60 6.48 13.34
CA PRO A 7 -17.80 6.25 11.90
C PRO A 7 -16.50 6.10 11.10
N TYR A 8 -15.36 6.58 11.63
CA TYR A 8 -14.04 6.41 11.02
C TYR A 8 -13.49 4.98 11.19
N ILE A 9 -14.06 4.16 12.07
CA ILE A 9 -13.64 2.76 12.27
C ILE A 9 -14.12 1.91 11.10
N LYS A 10 -13.22 1.69 10.13
CA LYS A 10 -13.51 0.85 8.96
C LYS A 10 -13.59 -0.63 9.35
N LYS A 11 -14.71 -1.27 9.00
CA LYS A 11 -14.98 -2.71 9.17
C LYS A 11 -14.82 -3.20 10.62
N PRO A 12 -15.60 -2.67 11.57
CA PRO A 12 -15.40 -2.91 13.00
C PRO A 12 -15.53 -4.38 13.43
N HIS A 13 -16.31 -5.18 12.70
CA HIS A 13 -16.49 -6.62 12.95
C HIS A 13 -15.42 -7.51 12.29
N THR A 14 -14.44 -6.94 11.58
CA THR A 14 -13.42 -7.77 10.90
C THR A 14 -12.46 -8.39 11.91
N ILE A 15 -12.32 -9.71 11.85
CA ILE A 15 -11.31 -10.48 12.57
C ILE A 15 -10.16 -10.82 11.62
N LYS A 16 -8.92 -10.60 12.06
CA LYS A 16 -7.73 -10.97 11.28
C LYS A 16 -7.40 -12.45 11.51
N SER A 17 -7.04 -13.15 10.43
CA SER A 17 -6.83 -14.59 10.45
C SER A 17 -5.44 -15.03 10.92
N TYR A 18 -4.46 -14.12 10.95
CA TYR A 18 -3.13 -14.48 11.47
C TYR A 18 -3.23 -14.82 12.96
N VAL A 19 -2.33 -15.66 13.45
CA VAL A 19 -2.21 -15.94 14.89
C VAL A 19 -1.26 -14.92 15.53
N HIS A 20 -1.47 -14.64 16.81
CA HIS A 20 -0.60 -13.79 17.61
C HIS A 20 -0.57 -14.27 19.07
N PHE A 21 0.03 -13.51 19.97
CA PHE A 21 0.14 -13.82 21.40
C PHE A 21 -1.19 -13.63 22.15
N ASP A 22 -2.16 -12.95 21.55
CA ASP A 22 -3.54 -12.80 22.06
C ASP A 22 -4.56 -13.56 21.21
N PHE A 23 -5.77 -13.68 21.73
CA PHE A 23 -6.87 -14.29 20.98
C PHE A 23 -7.43 -13.33 19.95
N ARG A 24 -7.86 -13.92 18.83
CA ARG A 24 -8.50 -13.20 17.73
C ARG A 24 -9.72 -12.41 18.20
N THR A 25 -9.69 -11.11 17.95
CA THR A 25 -10.81 -10.22 18.24
C THR A 25 -11.08 -9.20 17.13
N SER A 26 -12.27 -8.63 17.16
CA SER A 26 -12.71 -7.51 16.34
C SER A 26 -12.74 -6.23 17.16
N PHE A 27 -12.77 -5.07 16.49
CA PHE A 27 -12.91 -3.79 17.18
C PHE A 27 -14.24 -3.74 17.93
N ALA A 28 -15.34 -4.10 17.25
CA ALA A 28 -16.69 -4.05 17.81
C ALA A 28 -16.80 -4.86 19.12
N ALA A 29 -16.18 -6.03 19.18
CA ALA A 29 -16.21 -6.89 20.36
C ALA A 29 -15.43 -6.34 21.56
N LYS A 30 -14.56 -5.35 21.37
CA LYS A 30 -13.69 -4.78 22.41
C LYS A 30 -13.78 -3.26 22.48
N ALA A 31 -14.84 -2.66 21.91
CA ALA A 31 -15.00 -1.21 21.79
C ALA A 31 -14.89 -0.51 23.15
N ASN A 32 -15.63 -0.97 24.16
CA ASN A 32 -15.62 -0.37 25.51
C ASN A 32 -14.22 -0.31 26.14
N LEU A 33 -13.37 -1.32 25.91
CA LEU A 33 -12.00 -1.33 26.43
C LEU A 33 -11.08 -0.44 25.60
N VAL A 34 -11.16 -0.57 24.28
CA VAL A 34 -10.27 0.14 23.34
C VAL A 34 -10.53 1.65 23.34
N MET A 35 -11.77 2.04 23.62
CA MET A 35 -12.21 3.44 23.65
C MET A 35 -12.00 4.12 25.01
N ASP A 36 -11.70 3.37 26.06
CA ASP A 36 -11.42 3.89 27.39
C ASP A 36 -9.95 4.38 27.50
N PRO A 37 -9.70 5.69 27.67
CA PRO A 37 -8.35 6.23 27.86
C PRO A 37 -7.65 5.66 29.10
N GLY A 38 -8.43 5.37 30.17
CA GLY A 38 -7.93 4.82 31.42
C GLY A 38 -7.36 3.41 31.26
N PHE A 39 -8.03 2.56 30.48
CA PHE A 39 -7.50 1.26 30.08
C PHE A 39 -6.23 1.42 29.22
N VAL A 40 -6.29 2.26 28.19
CA VAL A 40 -5.22 2.35 27.19
C VAL A 40 -3.93 2.91 27.76
N LYS A 41 -3.97 3.93 28.63
CA LYS A 41 -2.74 4.50 29.24
C LYS A 41 -1.90 3.47 30.01
N SER A 42 -2.53 2.42 30.54
CA SER A 42 -1.87 1.34 31.29
C SER A 42 -1.72 0.03 30.50
N TYR A 43 -2.20 -0.03 29.26
CA TYR A 43 -2.28 -1.27 28.50
C TYR A 43 -0.89 -1.79 28.10
N ALA A 44 -0.60 -3.07 28.32
CA ALA A 44 0.66 -3.69 27.90
C ALA A 44 0.57 -4.21 26.45
N PHE A 45 1.25 -3.54 25.52
CA PHE A 45 1.33 -3.97 24.13
C PHE A 45 2.22 -5.21 23.97
N TYR A 46 1.83 -6.10 23.06
CA TYR A 46 2.63 -7.25 22.69
C TYR A 46 3.73 -6.89 21.67
N PRO A 47 4.83 -7.66 21.63
CA PRO A 47 5.78 -7.58 20.52
C PRO A 47 5.10 -7.81 19.18
N LEU A 48 5.50 -7.08 18.16
CA LEU A 48 5.00 -7.30 16.80
C LEU A 48 5.59 -8.60 16.24
N ILE A 49 4.79 -9.39 15.53
CA ILE A 49 5.33 -10.54 14.79
C ILE A 49 5.78 -10.03 13.43
N GLN A 50 7.06 -10.17 13.11
CA GLN A 50 7.60 -9.79 11.80
C GLN A 50 7.54 -10.98 10.85
N ARG A 51 7.10 -10.72 9.61
CA ARG A 51 7.18 -11.68 8.52
C ARG A 51 7.65 -10.98 7.26
N ASP A 52 8.70 -11.51 6.66
CA ASP A 52 9.21 -11.03 5.39
C ASP A 52 8.33 -11.51 4.21
N LEU A 53 7.78 -10.56 3.46
CA LEU A 53 7.00 -10.79 2.25
C LEU A 53 7.81 -10.51 0.98
N ARG A 54 9.05 -11.01 0.95
CA ARG A 54 10.03 -10.85 -0.14
C ARG A 54 9.41 -10.96 -1.52
N ARG A 55 9.84 -10.07 -2.40
CA ARG A 55 9.42 -10.03 -3.81
C ARG A 55 10.63 -10.24 -4.71
N MET A 56 10.44 -10.95 -5.82
CA MET A 56 11.44 -10.93 -6.89
C MET A 56 11.23 -9.67 -7.75
N LYS A 57 12.25 -8.83 -7.83
CA LYS A 57 12.33 -7.66 -8.73
C LYS A 57 13.45 -7.89 -9.75
N PRO A 58 13.27 -7.49 -11.02
CA PRO A 58 14.40 -7.36 -11.94
C PRO A 58 15.24 -6.14 -11.54
N ASP A 59 16.56 -6.21 -11.73
CA ASP A 59 17.47 -5.08 -11.71
C ASP A 59 17.49 -4.37 -13.08
N GLY A 60 18.34 -3.33 -13.19
CA GLY A 60 18.51 -2.55 -14.42
C GLY A 60 19.06 -3.35 -15.61
N HIS A 61 19.61 -4.55 -15.38
CA HIS A 61 20.17 -5.44 -16.41
C HIS A 61 19.27 -6.66 -16.67
N GLY A 62 18.07 -6.71 -16.08
CA GLY A 62 17.10 -7.79 -16.26
C GLY A 62 17.33 -9.03 -15.38
N LYS A 63 18.33 -9.05 -14.50
CA LYS A 63 18.56 -10.13 -13.52
C LYS A 63 17.64 -9.93 -12.31
N PHE A 64 17.12 -11.01 -11.76
CA PHE A 64 16.18 -10.92 -10.64
C PHE A 64 16.90 -11.00 -9.28
N PHE A 65 16.55 -10.09 -8.37
CA PHE A 65 16.98 -10.11 -6.96
C PHE A 65 15.79 -10.20 -6.00
N ASN A 66 16.07 -10.61 -4.77
CA ASN A 66 15.08 -10.65 -3.68
C ASN A 66 15.03 -9.29 -2.99
N ASP A 67 13.88 -8.63 -3.12
CA ASP A 67 13.50 -7.38 -2.46
C ASP A 67 12.82 -7.71 -1.12
N PRO A 68 13.49 -7.51 0.02
CA PRO A 68 12.91 -7.74 1.33
C PRO A 68 11.68 -6.87 1.54
N ARG A 69 10.73 -7.38 2.31
CA ARG A 69 9.53 -6.64 2.70
C ARG A 69 9.08 -7.07 4.09
N PRO A 70 9.80 -6.66 5.15
CA PRO A 70 9.43 -6.97 6.51
C PRO A 70 8.07 -6.31 6.82
N ILE A 71 7.04 -7.12 7.04
CA ILE A 71 5.73 -6.64 7.51
C ILE A 71 5.57 -7.05 8.96
N LYS A 72 5.23 -6.08 9.80
CA LYS A 72 5.06 -6.26 11.24
C LYS A 72 3.57 -6.31 11.58
N TYR A 73 3.15 -7.37 12.27
CA TYR A 73 1.75 -7.62 12.64
C TYR A 73 1.58 -7.40 14.14
N ALA A 74 0.67 -6.49 14.50
CA ALA A 74 0.24 -6.30 15.89
C ALA A 74 -0.66 -7.42 16.38
N ALA A 75 -0.69 -7.62 17.70
CA ALA A 75 -1.70 -8.42 18.37
C ALA A 75 -3.10 -7.92 18.04
N HIS A 76 -4.11 -8.77 18.21
CA HIS A 76 -5.46 -8.48 17.78
C HIS A 76 -6.10 -7.31 18.54
N LEU A 77 -5.88 -7.20 19.85
CA LEU A 77 -6.32 -6.08 20.67
C LEU A 77 -5.47 -4.83 20.42
N ASP A 78 -4.14 -4.95 20.36
CA ASP A 78 -3.21 -3.87 20.00
C ASP A 78 -3.61 -3.22 18.67
N ARG A 79 -3.94 -4.03 17.66
CA ARG A 79 -4.46 -3.56 16.37
C ARG A 79 -5.73 -2.74 16.52
N CYS A 80 -6.63 -3.11 17.43
CA CYS A 80 -7.85 -2.34 17.67
C CYS A 80 -7.53 -1.00 18.33
N ILE A 81 -6.60 -0.97 19.28
CA ILE A 81 -6.10 0.28 19.89
C ILE A 81 -5.47 1.17 18.83
N TYR A 82 -4.51 0.67 18.05
CA TYR A 82 -3.93 1.42 16.95
C TYR A 82 -4.97 1.90 15.95
N GLN A 83 -6.02 1.12 15.68
CA GLN A 83 -7.11 1.52 14.78
C GLN A 83 -7.94 2.67 15.37
N TYR A 84 -8.23 2.66 16.67
CA TYR A 84 -8.95 3.73 17.34
C TYR A 84 -8.16 5.04 17.34
N TYR A 85 -6.92 5.00 17.82
CA TYR A 85 -6.06 6.17 17.95
C TYR A 85 -5.59 6.70 16.59
N SER A 86 -5.48 5.83 15.57
CA SER A 86 -5.30 6.28 14.18
C SER A 86 -6.44 7.20 13.75
N GLY A 87 -7.69 6.87 14.10
CA GLY A 87 -8.86 7.69 13.83
C GLY A 87 -8.86 9.00 14.60
N LEU A 88 -8.64 8.94 15.93
CA LEU A 88 -8.57 10.14 16.78
C LEU A 88 -7.51 11.14 16.30
N LEU A 89 -6.30 10.65 15.99
CA LEU A 89 -5.23 11.48 15.45
C LEU A 89 -5.54 11.98 14.04
N ASN A 90 -6.30 11.23 13.23
CA ASN A 90 -6.66 11.67 11.89
C ASN A 90 -7.62 12.86 11.92
N GLU A 91 -8.60 12.86 12.81
CA GLU A 91 -9.52 14.00 12.98
C GLU A 91 -8.71 15.26 13.36
N ARG A 92 -7.86 15.17 14.39
CA ARG A 92 -6.97 16.29 14.78
C ARG A 92 -6.04 16.74 13.67
N TYR A 93 -5.47 15.79 12.92
CA TYR A 93 -4.65 16.10 11.76
C TYR A 93 -5.45 16.81 10.67
N ASN A 94 -6.72 16.45 10.46
CA ASN A 94 -7.58 17.11 9.47
C ASN A 94 -7.90 18.56 9.86
N ASP A 95 -8.08 18.83 11.15
CA ASP A 95 -8.28 20.19 11.66
C ASP A 95 -7.04 21.06 11.35
N VAL A 96 -5.85 20.61 11.77
CA VAL A 96 -4.58 21.31 11.51
C VAL A 96 -4.29 21.41 10.01
N ALA A 97 -4.57 20.36 9.24
CA ALA A 97 -4.36 20.35 7.80
C ALA A 97 -5.26 21.37 7.08
N THR A 98 -6.48 21.59 7.56
CA THR A 98 -7.38 22.64 7.05
C THR A 98 -6.84 24.02 7.41
N GLU A 99 -6.41 24.22 8.66
CA GLU A 99 -5.86 25.49 9.16
C GLU A 99 -4.64 25.95 8.36
N ILE A 100 -3.68 25.06 8.10
CA ILE A 100 -2.46 25.38 7.34
C ILE A 100 -2.61 25.18 5.83
N GLY A 101 -3.83 24.97 5.35
CA GLY A 101 -4.14 24.92 3.92
C GLY A 101 -3.72 23.65 3.18
N ILE A 102 -3.34 22.55 3.83
CA ILE A 102 -2.89 21.29 3.18
C ILE A 102 -3.97 20.19 3.11
N GLY A 103 -5.24 20.55 3.33
CA GLY A 103 -6.36 19.62 3.42
C GLY A 103 -6.56 18.75 2.17
N ASP A 104 -6.08 19.22 1.02
CA ASP A 104 -6.26 18.63 -0.31
C ASP A 104 -4.98 18.04 -0.93
N CYS A 105 -3.77 18.32 -0.42
CA CYS A 105 -2.52 17.79 -1.01
C CYS A 105 -2.09 16.44 -0.43
N ALA A 106 -2.21 16.23 0.88
CA ALA A 106 -1.91 14.95 1.53
C ALA A 106 -3.11 13.99 1.40
N ILE A 107 -3.09 13.14 0.37
CA ILE A 107 -4.25 12.36 -0.09
C ILE A 107 -4.29 10.90 0.39
N ALA A 108 -3.20 10.38 0.95
CA ALA A 108 -3.16 9.03 1.52
C ALA A 108 -3.64 9.00 2.98
N TYR A 109 -4.23 7.87 3.40
CA TYR A 109 -4.60 7.59 4.80
C TYR A 109 -5.52 8.63 5.47
N ARG A 110 -6.29 9.40 4.70
CA ARG A 110 -7.23 10.40 5.20
C ARG A 110 -8.62 9.81 5.47
N ALA A 111 -9.24 10.21 6.58
CA ALA A 111 -10.61 9.82 6.94
C ALA A 111 -11.67 10.72 6.29
N HIS A 112 -11.35 11.99 6.02
CA HIS A 112 -12.26 13.00 5.46
C HIS A 112 -12.45 12.89 3.93
N LEU A 113 -11.48 12.34 3.18
CA LEU A 113 -11.59 12.10 1.73
C LEU A 113 -12.43 10.85 1.38
N LYS A 114 -13.61 10.70 1.98
CA LYS A 114 -14.50 9.55 1.72
C LYS A 114 -14.95 9.55 0.26
N GLY A 115 -14.95 8.35 -0.36
CA GLY A 115 -15.39 8.14 -1.74
C GLY A 115 -14.29 8.31 -2.79
N GLN A 116 -13.29 9.14 -2.53
CA GLN A 116 -12.15 9.32 -3.43
C GLN A 116 -11.19 8.12 -3.39
N SER A 117 -10.52 7.91 -4.51
CA SER A 117 -9.59 6.81 -4.75
C SER A 117 -8.41 7.27 -5.57
N ASN A 118 -7.44 6.37 -5.71
CA ASN A 118 -6.28 6.56 -6.57
C ASN A 118 -6.66 6.91 -8.02
N CYS A 119 -7.85 6.51 -8.51
CA CYS A 119 -8.32 6.92 -9.83
C CYS A 119 -8.64 8.43 -9.86
N ASP A 120 -9.32 8.91 -8.83
CA ASP A 120 -9.77 10.30 -8.72
C ASP A 120 -8.58 11.25 -8.51
N PHE A 121 -7.60 10.84 -7.69
CA PHE A 121 -6.38 11.63 -7.48
C PHE A 121 -5.46 11.66 -8.71
N ALA A 122 -5.34 10.54 -9.43
CA ALA A 122 -4.59 10.52 -10.69
C ALA A 122 -5.27 11.39 -11.75
N LEU A 123 -6.62 11.36 -11.81
CA LEU A 123 -7.40 12.22 -12.70
C LEU A 123 -7.12 13.69 -12.38
N ARG A 124 -7.18 14.08 -11.10
CA ARG A 124 -6.87 15.45 -10.69
C ARG A 124 -5.48 15.90 -11.15
N ALA A 125 -4.47 15.04 -10.99
CA ALA A 125 -3.10 15.36 -11.43
C ALA A 125 -3.01 15.59 -12.93
N PHE A 126 -3.48 14.62 -13.71
CA PHE A 126 -3.33 14.65 -15.17
C PHE A 126 -4.28 15.64 -15.84
N SER A 127 -5.46 15.90 -15.27
CA SER A 127 -6.33 16.99 -15.71
C SER A 127 -5.64 18.33 -15.52
N LYS A 128 -5.06 18.62 -14.34
CA LYS A 128 -4.31 19.87 -14.15
C LYS A 128 -3.18 20.04 -15.17
N MET A 129 -2.46 18.97 -15.49
CA MET A 129 -1.42 19.03 -16.52
C MET A 129 -1.99 19.27 -17.93
N ARG A 130 -3.16 18.73 -18.26
CA ARG A 130 -3.84 18.95 -19.56
C ARG A 130 -4.41 20.35 -19.71
N ASP A 131 -4.84 20.94 -18.60
CA ASP A 131 -5.43 22.29 -18.58
C ASP A 131 -4.34 23.38 -18.78
N LEU A 132 -3.06 23.01 -18.70
CA LEU A 132 -1.92 23.88 -18.98
C LEU A 132 -1.40 23.61 -20.41
N GLU A 133 -1.09 24.66 -21.15
CA GLU A 133 -0.51 24.55 -22.51
C GLU A 133 0.89 23.95 -22.49
N ALA A 134 1.71 24.40 -21.53
CA ALA A 134 2.99 23.80 -21.17
C ALA A 134 3.09 23.73 -19.64
N CYS A 135 3.78 22.71 -19.14
CA CYS A 135 4.05 22.60 -17.71
C CYS A 135 5.29 21.78 -17.42
N PHE A 136 5.83 21.95 -16.23
CA PHE A 136 6.90 21.15 -15.66
C PHE A 136 6.34 20.31 -14.52
N ALA A 137 6.84 19.09 -14.37
CA ALA A 137 6.40 18.19 -13.31
C ALA A 137 7.57 17.52 -12.61
N TYR A 138 7.48 17.43 -11.29
CA TYR A 138 8.40 16.69 -10.43
C TYR A 138 7.61 15.57 -9.76
N ALA A 139 7.88 14.32 -10.14
CA ALA A 139 7.16 13.16 -9.60
C ALA A 139 8.16 12.16 -9.03
N GLY A 140 7.91 11.70 -7.81
CA GLY A 140 8.89 10.91 -7.09
C GLY A 140 8.36 10.15 -5.89
N ASP A 141 9.31 9.63 -5.11
CA ASP A 141 9.10 8.76 -3.96
C ASP A 141 10.11 9.12 -2.86
N PHE A 142 9.77 8.93 -1.60
CA PHE A 142 10.74 9.04 -0.50
C PHE A 142 11.41 7.68 -0.21
N GLU A 143 12.73 7.69 0.01
CA GLU A 143 13.49 6.47 0.31
C GLU A 143 13.19 5.95 1.72
N ASP A 144 12.88 4.65 1.82
CA ASP A 144 12.59 3.93 3.07
C ASP A 144 11.69 4.70 4.05
N PHE A 145 10.70 5.39 3.49
CA PHE A 145 9.93 6.46 4.15
C PHE A 145 9.47 6.13 5.58
N PHE A 146 8.87 4.97 5.82
CA PHE A 146 8.41 4.60 7.16
C PHE A 146 9.55 4.26 8.11
N GLU A 147 10.68 3.77 7.62
CA GLU A 147 11.83 3.34 8.41
C GLU A 147 12.72 4.53 8.77
N THR A 148 12.65 5.63 8.02
CA THR A 148 13.45 6.85 8.24
C THR A 148 12.80 7.87 9.17
N LEU A 149 11.51 7.72 9.54
CA LEU A 149 10.82 8.71 10.37
C LEU A 149 11.50 8.89 11.75
N ASP A 150 12.09 10.05 11.97
CA ASP A 150 12.75 10.40 13.22
C ASP A 150 11.76 10.50 14.39
N HIS A 151 12.04 9.84 15.52
CA HIS A 151 11.10 9.78 16.64
C HIS A 151 10.94 11.11 17.36
N ALA A 152 12.01 11.91 17.48
CA ALA A 152 11.97 13.19 18.15
C ALA A 152 11.17 14.21 17.33
N TYR A 153 11.44 14.28 16.03
CA TYR A 153 10.70 15.13 15.11
C TYR A 153 9.24 14.68 14.97
N LEU A 154 8.96 13.38 14.88
CA LEU A 154 7.58 12.87 14.86
C LEU A 154 6.83 13.29 16.13
N LYS A 155 7.45 13.17 17.31
CA LYS A 155 6.84 13.62 18.56
C LYS A 155 6.59 15.13 18.55
N LYS A 156 7.53 15.94 18.02
CA LYS A 156 7.34 17.39 17.81
C LYS A 156 6.11 17.67 16.95
N GLN A 157 5.95 16.98 15.81
CA GLN A 157 4.79 17.17 14.95
C GLN A 157 3.47 16.72 15.61
N VAL A 158 3.48 15.60 16.37
CA VAL A 158 2.29 15.16 17.11
C VAL A 158 1.86 16.19 18.17
N ARG A 159 2.80 16.88 18.83
CA ARG A 159 2.47 17.94 19.79
C ARG A 159 1.65 19.07 19.15
N ARG A 160 1.89 19.39 17.87
CA ARG A 160 1.15 20.44 17.15
C ARG A 160 -0.35 20.14 17.01
N LEU A 161 -0.77 18.89 17.17
CA LEU A 161 -2.18 18.48 17.10
C LEU A 161 -2.96 18.75 18.40
N PHE A 162 -2.29 19.20 19.45
CA PHE A 162 -2.88 19.43 20.76
C PHE A 162 -2.68 20.89 21.19
N PRO A 163 -3.73 21.57 21.68
CA PRO A 163 -3.59 22.90 22.26
C PRO A 163 -2.52 22.91 23.35
N GLY A 164 -1.63 23.90 23.32
CA GLY A 164 -0.51 24.00 24.26
C GLY A 164 0.58 22.93 24.13
N GLY A 165 0.50 22.03 23.13
CA GLY A 165 1.53 21.04 22.85
C GLY A 165 1.61 19.85 23.80
N ALA A 166 0.69 19.74 24.78
CA ALA A 166 0.64 18.63 25.72
C ALA A 166 -0.08 17.42 25.11
N ILE A 167 0.64 16.31 24.92
CA ILE A 167 0.07 15.06 24.42
C ILE A 167 -0.53 14.30 25.61
N PRO A 168 -1.82 13.92 25.59
CA PRO A 168 -2.43 13.13 26.65
C PRO A 168 -1.76 11.75 26.83
N ASP A 169 -1.79 11.21 28.05
CA ASP A 169 -1.05 10.00 28.44
C ASP A 169 -1.37 8.78 27.57
N ASP A 170 -2.65 8.57 27.27
CA ASP A 170 -3.15 7.48 26.44
C ASP A 170 -2.64 7.60 24.99
N TYR A 171 -2.66 8.80 24.41
CA TYR A 171 -2.07 9.08 23.09
C TYR A 171 -0.56 8.89 23.09
N TYR A 172 0.13 9.41 24.11
CA TYR A 172 1.57 9.26 24.23
C TYR A 172 1.97 7.79 24.38
N HIS A 173 1.21 7.01 25.14
CA HIS A 173 1.46 5.58 25.30
C HIS A 173 1.31 4.82 23.98
N VAL A 174 0.28 5.13 23.18
CA VAL A 174 0.12 4.53 21.84
C VAL A 174 1.24 4.97 20.89
N LEU A 175 1.60 6.25 20.88
CA LEU A 175 2.71 6.79 20.09
C LEU A 175 4.03 6.10 20.45
N LYS A 176 4.32 5.99 21.75
CA LYS A 176 5.51 5.34 22.29
C LYS A 176 5.59 3.88 21.87
N ASN A 177 4.49 3.14 21.89
CA ASN A 177 4.50 1.74 21.46
C ASN A 177 4.61 1.59 19.94
N ALA A 178 4.07 2.53 19.15
CA ALA A 178 4.25 2.54 17.70
C ALA A 178 5.71 2.84 17.30
N THR A 179 6.38 3.76 17.99
CA THR A 179 7.77 4.15 17.68
C THR A 179 8.77 3.20 18.34
N ARG A 180 8.63 2.93 19.64
CA ARG A 180 9.53 2.09 20.44
C ARG A 180 9.06 0.63 20.55
N HIS A 181 8.55 0.10 19.44
CA HIS A 181 8.06 -1.27 19.32
C HIS A 181 9.16 -2.32 19.52
N SER A 182 8.77 -3.50 19.98
CA SER A 182 9.58 -4.71 19.93
C SER A 182 9.07 -5.66 18.84
N VAL A 183 9.94 -6.52 18.35
CA VAL A 183 9.67 -7.42 17.22
C VAL A 183 10.09 -8.85 17.59
N TRP A 184 9.27 -9.82 17.21
CA TRP A 184 9.61 -11.23 17.24
C TRP A 184 9.51 -11.78 15.81
N ASP A 185 10.61 -12.32 15.29
CA ASP A 185 10.61 -12.94 13.95
C ASP A 185 9.71 -14.19 13.93
N ILE A 186 8.83 -14.28 12.92
CA ILE A 186 7.99 -15.46 12.72
C ILE A 186 8.80 -16.72 12.46
N GLU A 187 10.02 -16.62 11.93
CA GLU A 187 10.91 -17.77 11.71
C GLU A 187 11.23 -18.45 13.05
N LYS A 188 11.63 -17.68 14.07
CA LYS A 188 11.86 -18.19 15.43
C LYS A 188 10.63 -18.89 16.02
N LEU A 189 9.43 -18.36 15.75
CA LEU A 189 8.16 -18.96 16.18
C LEU A 189 7.80 -20.23 15.40
N LEU A 190 8.20 -20.32 14.14
CA LEU A 190 8.00 -21.53 13.32
C LEU A 190 8.96 -22.64 13.77
N ASP A 191 10.22 -22.30 14.02
CA ASP A 191 11.25 -23.22 14.48
C ASP A 191 10.88 -23.86 15.82
N HIS A 192 10.34 -23.07 16.75
CA HIS A 192 9.80 -23.57 18.02
C HIS A 192 8.77 -24.71 17.84
N TYR A 193 8.02 -24.71 16.73
CA TYR A 193 7.04 -25.74 16.41
C TYR A 193 7.51 -26.77 15.36
N GLY A 194 8.78 -26.76 14.97
CA GLY A 194 9.30 -27.61 13.89
C GLY A 194 8.59 -27.38 12.55
N LEU A 195 8.20 -26.14 12.26
CA LEU A 195 7.50 -25.76 11.04
C LEU A 195 8.45 -25.13 10.02
N PRO A 196 8.42 -25.52 8.74
CA PRO A 196 9.28 -24.91 7.74
C PRO A 196 8.80 -23.49 7.40
N TYR A 197 9.72 -22.55 7.18
CA TYR A 197 9.38 -21.19 6.72
C TYR A 197 8.86 -21.16 5.28
N THR A 198 7.58 -21.51 5.15
CA THR A 198 6.86 -21.70 3.90
C THR A 198 5.42 -21.26 4.06
N LYS A 199 4.70 -21.10 2.94
CA LYS A 199 3.26 -20.78 2.99
C LYS A 199 2.45 -21.82 3.76
N SER A 200 2.81 -23.10 3.67
CA SER A 200 2.16 -24.18 4.41
C SER A 200 2.50 -24.13 5.90
N GLY A 201 3.77 -23.92 6.27
CA GLY A 201 4.19 -23.77 7.67
C GLY A 201 3.50 -22.59 8.35
N VAL A 202 3.54 -21.40 7.73
CA VAL A 202 2.83 -20.22 8.22
C VAL A 202 1.31 -20.44 8.30
N LYS A 203 0.71 -21.20 7.37
CA LYS A 203 -0.71 -21.54 7.45
C LYS A 203 -1.00 -22.45 8.66
N ARG A 204 -0.16 -23.45 8.92
CA ARG A 204 -0.29 -24.33 10.09
C ARG A 204 -0.15 -23.54 11.39
N LEU A 205 0.84 -22.65 11.49
CA LEU A 205 1.00 -21.77 12.64
C LEU A 205 -0.27 -20.93 12.88
N ASN A 206 -0.80 -20.32 11.80
CA ASN A 206 -2.02 -19.52 11.86
C ASN A 206 -3.29 -20.31 12.22
N ASN A 207 -3.29 -21.65 12.20
CA ASN A 207 -4.46 -22.42 12.64
C ASN A 207 -4.55 -22.52 14.17
N ARG A 208 -3.51 -22.12 14.91
CA ARG A 208 -3.52 -22.08 16.38
C ARG A 208 -4.40 -20.94 16.90
N GLY A 209 -4.90 -21.08 18.12
CA GLY A 209 -5.68 -20.05 18.82
C GLY A 209 -4.83 -18.84 19.23
N ARG A 210 -3.69 -19.12 19.86
CA ARG A 210 -2.58 -18.21 20.15
C ARG A 210 -1.27 -18.84 19.72
N VAL A 211 -0.24 -18.03 19.52
CA VAL A 211 1.06 -18.50 19.01
C VAL A 211 1.88 -19.17 20.10
N LEU A 212 1.74 -18.72 21.35
CA LEU A 212 2.32 -19.34 22.55
C LEU A 212 1.25 -19.31 23.65
N SER A 213 1.38 -20.19 24.65
CA SER A 213 0.67 -20.02 25.92
C SER A 213 1.18 -18.80 26.68
N SER A 214 0.44 -18.38 27.69
CA SER A 214 0.82 -17.22 28.50
C SER A 214 2.13 -17.44 29.25
N ASP A 215 2.41 -18.66 29.70
CA ASP A 215 3.63 -18.99 30.45
C ASP A 215 4.84 -19.14 29.53
N GLU A 216 4.69 -19.82 28.39
CA GLU A 216 5.74 -19.86 27.34
C GLU A 216 6.13 -18.45 26.89
N PHE A 217 5.14 -17.58 26.65
CA PHE A 217 5.41 -16.20 26.26
C PHE A 217 6.23 -15.46 27.33
N LYS A 218 5.82 -15.51 28.61
CA LYS A 218 6.53 -14.84 29.71
C LYS A 218 7.97 -15.32 29.83
N ASN A 219 8.20 -16.62 29.71
CA ASN A 219 9.52 -17.22 29.86
C ASN A 219 10.46 -16.88 28.68
N MET A 220 9.90 -16.72 27.47
CA MET A 220 10.70 -16.59 26.25
C MET A 220 10.86 -15.13 25.77
N VAL A 221 9.93 -14.24 26.09
CA VAL A 221 9.86 -12.90 25.48
C VAL A 221 11.14 -12.09 25.69
N GLY A 222 11.73 -12.14 26.89
CA GLY A 222 12.91 -11.34 27.23
C GLY A 222 14.12 -11.60 26.33
N ALA A 223 14.34 -12.86 25.94
CA ALA A 223 15.46 -13.28 25.10
C ALA A 223 15.13 -13.31 23.59
N SER A 224 13.84 -13.23 23.22
CA SER A 224 13.41 -13.48 21.84
C SER A 224 13.12 -12.22 21.03
N VAL A 225 12.91 -11.08 21.70
CA VAL A 225 12.48 -9.84 21.04
C VAL A 225 13.64 -8.94 20.65
N GLU A 226 13.53 -8.35 19.48
CA GLU A 226 14.43 -7.34 18.96
C GLU A 226 13.78 -5.95 19.09
N ARG A 227 14.60 -4.90 19.10
CA ARG A 227 14.16 -3.50 19.20
C ARG A 227 14.74 -2.69 18.03
N PRO A 228 14.21 -2.85 16.81
CA PRO A 228 14.85 -2.34 15.59
C PRO A 228 15.11 -0.83 15.59
N TRP A 229 14.26 -0.06 16.29
CA TRP A 229 14.42 1.38 16.40
C TRP A 229 15.69 1.81 17.15
N ARG A 230 16.27 0.96 18.02
CA ARG A 230 17.52 1.28 18.72
C ARG A 230 18.70 1.25 17.77
N GLU A 231 18.78 0.20 16.97
CA GLU A 231 19.83 0.02 15.97
C GLU A 231 19.69 1.04 14.83
N ASN A 232 18.46 1.45 14.53
CA ASN A 232 18.16 2.47 13.53
C ASN A 232 18.23 3.92 14.08
N GLY A 233 18.86 4.15 15.23
CA GLY A 233 19.11 5.50 15.77
C GLY A 233 17.85 6.28 16.17
N GLU A 234 16.89 5.63 16.84
CA GLU A 234 15.58 6.19 17.22
C GLU A 234 14.74 6.63 16.01
N LYS A 235 14.71 5.78 14.99
CA LYS A 235 13.93 6.03 13.76
C LYS A 235 13.02 4.88 13.40
N GLY A 236 11.97 5.26 12.69
CA GLY A 236 11.08 4.38 11.97
C GLY A 236 9.82 4.02 12.74
N VAL A 237 8.76 3.79 11.97
CA VAL A 237 7.48 3.24 12.42
C VAL A 237 7.17 1.95 11.64
N PRO A 238 6.58 0.93 12.27
CA PRO A 238 6.33 -0.35 11.62
C PRO A 238 5.42 -0.24 10.39
N GLN A 239 5.84 -0.82 9.27
CA GLN A 239 4.94 -1.07 8.15
C GLN A 239 3.92 -2.15 8.53
N GLY A 240 2.64 -1.78 8.62
CA GLY A 240 1.53 -2.72 8.88
C GLY A 240 0.65 -2.39 10.07
N LEU A 241 1.04 -1.44 10.94
CA LEU A 241 0.14 -0.96 11.99
C LEU A 241 -0.95 -0.07 11.40
N PRO A 242 -2.17 -0.12 11.94
CA PRO A 242 -3.23 0.79 11.55
C PRO A 242 -2.86 2.28 11.68
N ILE A 243 -2.01 2.64 12.65
CA ILE A 243 -1.64 4.02 12.97
C ILE A 243 -0.51 4.60 12.10
N SER A 244 0.33 3.76 11.48
CA SER A 244 1.57 4.23 10.83
C SER A 244 1.34 5.23 9.71
N GLY A 245 0.29 5.06 8.91
CA GLY A 245 -0.06 6.00 7.84
C GLY A 245 -0.48 7.37 8.38
N THR A 246 -1.19 7.41 9.50
CA THR A 246 -1.56 8.68 10.16
C THR A 246 -0.30 9.38 10.70
N LEU A 247 0.61 8.65 11.35
CA LEU A 247 1.88 9.20 11.85
C LEU A 247 2.75 9.74 10.72
N ALA A 248 2.80 9.04 9.58
CA ALA A 248 3.55 9.48 8.42
C ALA A 248 2.99 10.78 7.81
N ASN A 249 1.67 10.98 7.82
CA ASN A 249 1.08 12.25 7.42
C ASN A 249 1.38 13.38 8.41
N ILE A 250 1.31 13.10 9.71
CA ILE A 250 1.65 14.07 10.76
C ILE A 250 3.11 14.52 10.62
N TYR A 251 4.02 13.59 10.32
CA TYR A 251 5.42 13.88 10.05
C TYR A 251 5.61 14.91 8.94
N MET A 252 4.77 14.85 7.90
CA MET A 252 4.91 15.66 6.69
C MET A 252 4.18 17.00 6.74
N LEU A 253 3.60 17.41 7.88
CA LEU A 253 2.85 18.67 8.01
C LEU A 253 3.60 19.90 7.49
N GLU A 254 4.85 20.10 7.94
CA GLU A 254 5.67 21.26 7.53
C GLU A 254 6.08 21.15 6.06
N PHE A 255 6.45 19.95 5.62
CA PHE A 255 6.83 19.68 4.23
C PHE A 255 5.69 20.00 3.27
N ASP A 256 4.51 19.43 3.54
CA ASP A 256 3.34 19.53 2.68
C ASP A 256 2.87 20.99 2.55
N ALA A 257 2.95 21.77 3.64
CA ALA A 257 2.57 23.17 3.64
C ALA A 257 3.51 24.03 2.80
N ALA A 258 4.81 23.82 2.96
CA ALA A 258 5.81 24.64 2.29
C ALA A 258 5.85 24.35 0.76
N VAL A 259 5.82 23.08 0.36
CA VAL A 259 5.77 22.71 -1.07
C VAL A 259 4.43 23.13 -1.71
N LYS A 260 3.32 22.99 -0.99
CA LYS A 260 2.01 23.44 -1.50
C LYS A 260 2.00 24.95 -1.73
N ALA A 261 2.60 25.74 -0.83
CA ALA A 261 2.66 27.18 -0.99
C ALA A 261 3.41 27.60 -2.27
N VAL A 262 4.52 26.92 -2.60
CA VAL A 262 5.23 27.14 -3.88
C VAL A 262 4.34 26.76 -5.06
N ALA A 263 3.69 25.59 -5.01
CA ALA A 263 2.79 25.17 -6.08
C ALA A 263 1.67 26.18 -6.32
N GLU A 264 1.01 26.67 -5.27
CA GLU A 264 -0.10 27.62 -5.40
C GLU A 264 0.35 28.99 -5.90
N ARG A 265 1.52 29.47 -5.47
CA ARG A 265 2.10 30.73 -5.96
C ARG A 265 2.29 30.76 -7.47
N HIS A 266 2.58 29.59 -8.04
CA HIS A 266 2.83 29.38 -9.46
C HIS A 266 1.64 28.73 -10.18
N ASP A 267 0.41 28.88 -9.67
CA ASP A 267 -0.81 28.30 -10.28
C ASP A 267 -0.72 26.79 -10.56
N GLY A 268 0.06 26.09 -9.76
CA GLY A 268 0.40 24.68 -9.89
C GLY A 268 -0.47 23.74 -9.05
N LEU A 269 0.04 22.53 -8.85
CA LEU A 269 -0.56 21.49 -8.03
C LEU A 269 0.52 20.68 -7.34
N TYR A 270 0.35 20.47 -6.04
CA TYR A 270 1.12 19.50 -5.26
C TYR A 270 0.19 18.45 -4.65
N MET A 271 0.58 17.17 -4.73
CA MET A 271 -0.09 16.09 -4.02
C MET A 271 0.91 15.03 -3.53
N ARG A 272 0.70 14.56 -2.30
CA ARG A 272 1.45 13.45 -1.69
C ARG A 272 0.53 12.28 -1.32
N TYR A 273 0.85 11.12 -1.85
CA TYR A 273 0.24 9.85 -1.49
C TYR A 273 1.25 9.01 -0.70
N SER A 274 1.28 9.18 0.63
CA SER A 274 2.24 8.50 1.50
C SER A 274 3.68 8.88 1.13
N ASP A 275 4.41 7.95 0.51
CA ASP A 275 5.79 8.06 0.04
C ASP A 275 5.87 8.64 -1.38
N ASP A 276 4.85 8.41 -2.23
CA ASP A 276 4.78 8.96 -3.58
C ASP A 276 4.34 10.44 -3.56
N PHE A 277 4.91 11.29 -4.42
CA PHE A 277 4.46 12.68 -4.62
C PHE A 277 4.41 13.08 -6.10
N ILE A 278 3.66 14.14 -6.37
CA ILE A 278 3.65 14.83 -7.66
C ILE A 278 3.51 16.33 -7.43
N PHE A 279 4.33 17.10 -8.12
CA PHE A 279 4.34 18.57 -8.16
C PHE A 279 4.29 19.00 -9.62
N VAL A 280 3.44 19.97 -9.95
CA VAL A 280 3.18 20.42 -11.33
C VAL A 280 3.05 21.93 -11.31
N VAL A 281 3.76 22.63 -12.20
CA VAL A 281 3.71 24.09 -12.34
C VAL A 281 3.84 24.46 -13.83
N PRO A 282 3.25 25.57 -14.28
CA PRO A 282 3.27 25.98 -15.69
C PRO A 282 4.63 26.50 -16.15
N THR A 283 5.39 27.15 -15.26
CA THR A 283 6.63 27.86 -15.60
C THR A 283 7.88 27.13 -15.11
N GLU A 284 8.99 27.32 -15.82
CA GLU A 284 10.32 26.82 -15.41
C GLU A 284 10.81 27.45 -14.10
N GLU A 285 10.58 28.75 -13.91
CA GLU A 285 10.92 29.47 -12.67
C GLU A 285 10.27 28.81 -11.44
N GLY A 286 8.95 28.62 -11.46
CA GLY A 286 8.24 27.91 -10.40
C GLY A 286 8.66 26.45 -10.23
N PHE A 287 9.20 25.82 -11.28
CA PHE A 287 9.73 24.47 -11.22
C PHE A 287 11.06 24.42 -10.47
N GLU A 288 11.97 25.36 -10.76
CA GLU A 288 13.23 25.50 -10.05
C GLU A 288 12.99 25.88 -8.58
N GLU A 289 12.14 26.86 -8.28
CA GLU A 289 11.76 27.21 -6.90
C GLU A 289 11.21 25.98 -6.16
N GLY A 290 10.35 25.21 -6.82
CA GLY A 290 9.82 23.96 -6.28
C GLY A 290 10.94 22.96 -5.96
N ARG A 291 11.83 22.67 -6.91
CA ARG A 291 12.92 21.72 -6.73
C ARG A 291 13.89 22.12 -5.62
N ASP A 292 14.20 23.40 -5.53
CA ASP A 292 15.03 23.96 -4.47
C ASP A 292 14.35 23.80 -3.11
N GLU A 293 13.04 24.05 -3.04
CA GLU A 293 12.27 23.86 -1.83
C GLU A 293 12.20 22.38 -1.40
N PHE A 294 11.97 21.46 -2.34
CA PHE A 294 12.05 20.02 -2.09
C PHE A 294 13.42 19.63 -1.52
N SER A 295 14.50 20.13 -2.12
CA SER A 295 15.88 19.83 -1.72
C SER A 295 16.20 20.40 -0.33
N ARG A 296 15.80 21.66 -0.08
CA ARG A 296 15.95 22.34 1.21
C ARG A 296 15.20 21.62 2.32
N LEU A 297 13.95 21.24 2.08
CA LEU A 297 13.12 20.51 3.06
C LEU A 297 13.68 19.11 3.33
N ALA A 298 14.10 18.38 2.29
CA ALA A 298 14.76 17.08 2.46
C ALA A 298 16.09 17.20 3.24
N GLY A 299 16.83 18.29 3.06
CA GLY A 299 18.07 18.55 3.80
C GLY A 299 17.86 18.99 5.25
N THR A 300 16.72 19.62 5.58
CA THR A 300 16.45 20.18 6.91
C THR A 300 15.59 19.28 7.79
N MET A 301 14.67 18.50 7.19
CA MET A 301 13.85 17.55 7.93
C MET A 301 14.68 16.30 8.26
N PRO A 302 14.74 15.87 9.54
CA PRO A 302 15.60 14.76 9.94
C PRO A 302 15.31 13.50 9.13
N SER A 303 16.36 12.91 8.56
CA SER A 303 16.32 11.59 7.90
C SER A 303 15.39 11.45 6.69
N LEU A 304 14.71 12.51 6.25
CA LEU A 304 13.87 12.49 5.06
C LEU A 304 14.77 12.50 3.81
N LYS A 305 14.58 11.55 2.91
CA LYS A 305 15.39 11.45 1.68
C LYS A 305 14.48 11.25 0.48
N ILE A 306 14.67 12.07 -0.54
CA ILE A 306 14.03 11.88 -1.85
C ILE A 306 14.74 10.73 -2.55
N HIS A 307 13.99 9.79 -3.11
CA HIS A 307 14.55 8.61 -3.76
C HIS A 307 15.10 8.99 -5.14
N PRO A 308 16.43 9.01 -5.35
CA PRO A 308 17.03 9.61 -6.55
C PRO A 308 16.66 8.84 -7.83
N ARG A 309 16.56 7.51 -7.78
CA ARG A 309 16.23 6.68 -8.97
C ARG A 309 14.73 6.53 -9.29
N LYS A 310 13.87 7.10 -8.46
CA LYS A 310 12.40 7.03 -8.65
C LYS A 310 11.78 8.42 -8.81
N THR A 311 12.59 9.45 -8.65
CA THR A 311 12.19 10.83 -8.72
C THR A 311 12.69 11.39 -10.03
N HIS A 312 11.77 11.98 -10.78
CA HIS A 312 12.03 12.41 -12.14
C HIS A 312 11.44 13.78 -12.43
N SER A 313 12.17 14.53 -13.23
CA SER A 313 11.80 15.84 -13.74
C SER A 313 11.25 15.70 -15.15
N PHE A 314 10.11 16.33 -15.43
CA PHE A 314 9.45 16.24 -16.72
C PHE A 314 9.08 17.61 -17.25
N ARG A 315 9.12 17.76 -18.57
CA ARG A 315 8.52 18.87 -19.30
C ARG A 315 7.39 18.35 -20.17
N MET A 316 6.26 19.02 -20.13
CA MET A 316 5.17 18.82 -21.07
C MET A 316 5.03 20.04 -21.96
N VAL A 317 5.01 19.79 -23.27
CA VAL A 317 4.78 20.78 -24.33
C VAL A 317 4.19 20.05 -25.54
N ASP A 318 3.30 20.71 -26.29
CA ASP A 318 2.69 20.21 -27.52
C ASP A 318 2.08 18.79 -27.40
N GLY A 319 1.47 18.49 -26.25
CA GLY A 319 0.85 17.18 -25.97
C GLY A 319 1.83 16.02 -25.84
N GLY A 320 3.14 16.29 -25.69
CA GLY A 320 4.19 15.33 -25.38
C GLY A 320 4.76 15.52 -23.97
N VAL A 321 5.29 14.45 -23.39
CA VAL A 321 6.04 14.46 -22.12
C VAL A 321 7.49 14.07 -22.39
N TYR A 322 8.43 14.86 -21.86
CA TYR A 322 9.87 14.72 -22.06
C TYR A 322 10.57 14.62 -20.71
N LEU A 323 11.57 13.76 -20.59
CA LEU A 323 12.32 13.53 -19.35
C LEU A 323 13.50 14.49 -19.25
N LEU A 324 13.45 15.46 -18.34
CA LEU A 324 14.49 16.49 -18.18
C LEU A 324 15.77 15.98 -17.49
N ASP A 325 15.72 14.82 -16.84
CA ASP A 325 16.91 14.26 -16.15
C ASP A 325 17.94 13.65 -17.13
N SER A 326 17.72 13.76 -18.44
CA SER A 326 18.53 13.14 -19.51
C SER A 326 18.86 14.20 -20.56
N GLU A 327 20.11 14.24 -21.02
CA GLU A 327 20.57 15.20 -22.04
C GLU A 327 19.74 15.15 -23.33
N ASP A 328 19.35 13.95 -23.78
CA ASP A 328 18.54 13.74 -24.98
C ASP A 328 17.04 14.06 -24.80
N GLU A 329 16.60 14.41 -23.59
CA GLU A 329 15.20 14.63 -23.19
C GLU A 329 14.19 13.67 -23.86
N PRO A 330 14.33 12.34 -23.70
CA PRO A 330 13.54 11.40 -24.47
C PRO A 330 12.04 11.53 -24.16
N LYS A 331 11.22 11.40 -25.19
CA LYS A 331 9.76 11.33 -25.04
C LYS A 331 9.38 10.12 -24.17
N CYS A 332 8.59 10.36 -23.13
CA CYS A 332 8.24 9.37 -22.13
C CYS A 332 6.79 9.53 -21.64
N ALA A 333 6.51 8.98 -20.45
CA ALA A 333 5.21 9.12 -19.79
C ALA A 333 5.42 9.27 -18.28
N ILE A 334 4.56 10.05 -17.63
CA ILE A 334 4.56 10.26 -16.18
C ILE A 334 3.76 9.13 -15.52
N ASP A 335 4.42 8.35 -14.66
CA ASP A 335 3.78 7.28 -13.88
C ASP A 335 3.30 7.83 -12.52
N TYR A 336 1.99 7.81 -12.25
CA TYR A 336 1.44 8.23 -10.96
C TYR A 336 0.24 7.37 -10.53
N LEU A 337 0.22 6.93 -9.27
CA LEU A 337 -0.86 6.15 -8.63
C LEU A 337 -1.39 4.92 -9.41
N GLY A 338 -0.54 4.32 -10.25
CA GLY A 338 -0.88 3.13 -11.04
C GLY A 338 -1.33 3.40 -12.47
N PHE A 339 -1.23 4.65 -12.91
CA PHE A 339 -1.50 5.13 -14.26
C PHE A 339 -0.22 5.68 -14.88
N SER A 340 -0.22 5.79 -16.22
CA SER A 340 0.83 6.41 -17.02
C SER A 340 0.18 7.43 -17.94
N PHE A 341 0.76 8.62 -18.04
CA PHE A 341 0.24 9.71 -18.86
C PHE A 341 1.32 10.19 -19.85
N ASP A 342 1.02 10.16 -21.15
CA ASP A 342 1.97 10.43 -22.23
C ASP A 342 1.91 11.87 -22.78
N GLY A 343 1.18 12.75 -22.10
CA GLY A 343 0.90 14.13 -22.51
C GLY A 343 -0.48 14.28 -23.16
N THR A 344 -1.01 13.22 -23.76
CA THR A 344 -2.34 13.25 -24.39
C THR A 344 -3.30 12.28 -23.69
N SER A 345 -2.88 11.03 -23.50
CA SER A 345 -3.71 9.91 -23.05
C SER A 345 -3.21 9.28 -21.75
N VAL A 346 -4.16 8.87 -20.91
CA VAL A 346 -3.90 8.11 -19.69
C VAL A 346 -4.11 6.62 -19.94
N ARG A 347 -3.18 5.80 -19.47
CA ARG A 347 -3.26 4.33 -19.54
C ARG A 347 -3.02 3.71 -18.17
N LEU A 348 -3.44 2.46 -18.00
CA LEU A 348 -3.00 1.68 -16.85
C LEU A 348 -1.49 1.42 -16.95
N ARG A 349 -0.77 1.61 -15.85
CA ARG A 349 0.68 1.37 -15.81
C ARG A 349 1.01 -0.03 -16.32
N GLN A 350 1.93 -0.13 -17.28
CA GLN A 350 2.25 -1.41 -17.94
C GLN A 350 2.72 -2.49 -16.95
N ARG A 351 3.42 -2.10 -15.88
CA ARG A 351 3.81 -3.01 -14.78
C ARG A 351 2.62 -3.64 -14.06
N THR A 352 1.49 -2.93 -13.97
CA THR A 352 0.24 -3.44 -13.38
C THR A 352 -0.40 -4.48 -14.31
N ILE A 353 -0.48 -4.16 -15.60
CA ILE A 353 -0.98 -5.08 -16.64
C ILE A 353 -0.12 -6.36 -16.73
N GLY A 354 1.20 -6.22 -16.74
CA GLY A 354 2.14 -7.33 -16.75
C GLY A 354 1.96 -8.26 -15.55
N ARG A 355 1.77 -7.70 -14.33
CA ARG A 355 1.47 -8.49 -13.12
C ARG A 355 0.17 -9.27 -13.24
N PHE A 356 -0.89 -8.67 -13.78
CA PHE A 356 -2.17 -9.33 -14.03
C PHE A 356 -2.00 -10.54 -14.96
N TYR A 357 -1.40 -10.33 -16.14
CA TYR A 357 -1.22 -11.41 -17.12
C TYR A 357 -0.22 -12.48 -16.65
N LYS A 358 0.85 -12.12 -15.93
CA LYS A 358 1.79 -13.10 -15.34
C LYS A 358 1.07 -14.04 -14.38
N ARG A 359 0.20 -13.51 -13.51
CA ARG A 359 -0.62 -14.33 -12.60
C ARG A 359 -1.61 -15.21 -13.36
N MET A 360 -2.28 -14.65 -14.35
CA MET A 360 -3.21 -15.37 -15.24
C MET A 360 -2.50 -16.56 -15.91
N TYR A 361 -1.37 -16.32 -16.59
CA TYR A 361 -0.64 -17.36 -17.31
C TYR A 361 -0.09 -18.45 -16.40
N ARG A 362 0.36 -18.11 -15.19
CA ARG A 362 0.74 -19.13 -14.18
C ARG A 362 -0.45 -19.96 -13.72
N ARG A 363 -1.63 -19.35 -13.56
CA ARG A 363 -2.86 -20.08 -13.19
C ARG A 363 -3.31 -21.01 -14.31
N VAL A 364 -3.30 -20.54 -15.56
CA VAL A 364 -3.57 -21.36 -16.75
C VAL A 364 -2.58 -22.52 -16.85
N GLY A 365 -1.27 -22.24 -16.71
CA GLY A 365 -0.22 -23.27 -16.74
C GLY A 365 -0.47 -24.37 -15.71
N ARG A 366 -0.69 -24.01 -14.44
CA ARG A 366 -1.00 -24.99 -13.38
C ARG A 366 -2.29 -25.78 -13.61
N LEU A 367 -3.27 -25.18 -14.31
CA LEU A 367 -4.55 -25.82 -14.57
C LEU A 367 -4.45 -26.84 -15.71
N TYR A 368 -3.76 -26.50 -16.79
CA TYR A 368 -3.69 -27.28 -18.02
C TYR A 368 -2.37 -28.07 -18.21
N LYS A 369 -1.48 -28.10 -17.20
CA LYS A 369 -0.22 -28.88 -17.25
C LYS A 369 -0.46 -30.39 -17.36
N TRP A 370 -1.57 -30.89 -16.82
CA TRP A 370 -1.87 -32.31 -16.74
C TRP A 370 -2.60 -32.83 -17.99
N LYS A 371 -2.48 -34.14 -18.26
CA LYS A 371 -3.08 -34.82 -19.43
C LYS A 371 -4.60 -34.71 -19.44
N PHE A 372 -5.22 -34.84 -18.26
CA PHE A 372 -6.67 -34.86 -18.11
C PHE A 372 -7.29 -33.46 -18.27
N ARG A 373 -8.51 -33.44 -18.80
CA ARG A 373 -9.29 -32.20 -18.88
C ARG A 373 -9.52 -31.68 -17.45
N PRO A 374 -9.23 -30.39 -17.18
CA PRO A 374 -9.43 -29.85 -15.84
C PRO A 374 -10.92 -29.87 -15.46
N ALA A 375 -11.21 -30.16 -14.19
CA ALA A 375 -12.57 -30.11 -13.66
C ALA A 375 -13.24 -28.75 -13.92
N LYS A 376 -14.53 -28.77 -14.29
CA LYS A 376 -15.32 -27.57 -14.64
C LYS A 376 -15.21 -26.48 -13.58
N LYS A 377 -15.36 -26.83 -12.29
CA LYS A 377 -15.20 -25.93 -11.14
C LYS A 377 -13.87 -25.16 -11.15
N ARG A 378 -12.77 -25.80 -11.57
CA ARG A 378 -11.44 -25.15 -11.63
C ARG A 378 -11.30 -24.21 -12.82
N VAL A 379 -11.94 -24.54 -13.94
CA VAL A 379 -12.01 -23.68 -15.14
C VAL A 379 -12.86 -22.45 -14.83
N ASP A 380 -14.04 -22.64 -14.26
CA ASP A 380 -14.94 -21.56 -13.83
C ASP A 380 -14.22 -20.59 -12.87
N SER A 381 -13.47 -21.14 -11.90
CA SER A 381 -12.65 -20.36 -10.97
C SER A 381 -11.60 -19.50 -11.68
N LEU A 382 -10.93 -20.02 -12.72
CA LEU A 382 -9.98 -19.25 -13.54
C LEU A 382 -10.67 -18.10 -14.26
N TYR A 383 -11.81 -18.33 -14.91
CA TYR A 383 -12.53 -17.28 -15.63
C TYR A 383 -13.12 -16.23 -14.68
N LEU A 384 -13.63 -16.62 -13.52
CA LEU A 384 -14.03 -15.67 -12.48
C LEU A 384 -12.85 -14.79 -12.02
N GLU A 385 -11.63 -15.32 -11.93
CA GLU A 385 -10.47 -14.55 -11.48
C GLU A 385 -9.89 -13.60 -12.56
N TYR A 386 -9.90 -14.01 -13.83
CA TYR A 386 -9.13 -13.33 -14.89
C TYR A 386 -9.95 -12.96 -16.14
N SER A 387 -11.28 -12.98 -16.06
CA SER A 387 -12.14 -12.52 -17.16
C SER A 387 -13.32 -11.69 -16.70
N ASP A 388 -14.09 -11.16 -17.65
CA ASP A 388 -15.33 -10.44 -17.41
C ASP A 388 -16.36 -11.24 -16.59
N TRP A 389 -16.20 -12.57 -16.44
CA TRP A 389 -17.04 -13.36 -15.54
C TRP A 389 -16.96 -12.89 -14.08
N GLY A 390 -15.78 -12.50 -13.63
CA GLY A 390 -15.60 -11.96 -12.27
C GLY A 390 -15.98 -10.50 -12.13
N ARG A 391 -16.18 -9.79 -13.25
CA ARG A 391 -16.40 -8.34 -13.26
C ARG A 391 -17.74 -7.96 -12.64
N LYS A 392 -18.79 -8.74 -12.94
CA LYS A 392 -20.16 -8.54 -12.44
C LYS A 392 -20.58 -9.74 -11.58
N PRO A 393 -20.42 -9.67 -10.23
CA PRO A 393 -20.70 -10.80 -9.33
C PRO A 393 -22.13 -11.34 -9.45
N LYS A 394 -23.13 -10.46 -9.58
CA LYS A 394 -24.54 -10.85 -9.71
C LYS A 394 -24.82 -11.66 -10.98
N ARG A 395 -24.25 -11.24 -12.13
CA ARG A 395 -24.45 -11.90 -13.43
C ARG A 395 -23.96 -13.35 -13.47
N ASN A 396 -22.98 -13.70 -12.63
CA ASN A 396 -22.39 -15.04 -12.57
C ASN A 396 -22.61 -15.71 -11.20
N ALA A 397 -23.72 -15.42 -10.52
CA ALA A 397 -24.05 -15.96 -9.20
C ALA A 397 -24.00 -17.50 -9.17
N LYS A 398 -24.66 -18.17 -10.12
CA LYS A 398 -24.65 -19.65 -10.24
C LYS A 398 -23.25 -20.23 -10.43
N VAL A 399 -22.38 -19.54 -11.17
CA VAL A 399 -20.98 -19.97 -11.38
C VAL A 399 -20.17 -19.77 -10.10
N ARG A 400 -20.41 -18.66 -9.39
CA ARG A 400 -19.77 -18.34 -8.11
C ARG A 400 -20.13 -19.33 -7.02
N GLU A 401 -21.40 -19.69 -6.91
CA GLU A 401 -21.89 -20.71 -5.98
C GLU A 401 -21.21 -22.05 -6.23
N ARG A 402 -21.17 -22.52 -7.48
CA ARG A 402 -20.48 -23.76 -7.86
C ARG A 402 -19.00 -23.79 -7.43
N VAL A 403 -18.32 -22.64 -7.46
CA VAL A 403 -16.91 -22.54 -7.05
C VAL A 403 -16.73 -22.22 -5.57
N GLY A 404 -17.80 -22.14 -4.77
CA GLY A 404 -17.75 -21.78 -3.35
C GLY A 404 -17.33 -20.33 -3.11
N LYS A 405 -17.65 -19.42 -4.03
CA LYS A 405 -17.38 -17.97 -3.94
C LYS A 405 -18.69 -17.16 -3.92
N SER A 406 -19.71 -17.68 -3.23
CA SER A 406 -20.98 -17.01 -2.98
C SER A 406 -20.74 -15.73 -2.18
N GLY A 407 -21.19 -14.60 -2.71
CA GLY A 407 -20.76 -13.29 -2.22
C GLY A 407 -19.30 -13.00 -2.56
N GLY A 408 -19.01 -11.82 -3.09
CA GLY A 408 -17.64 -11.44 -3.35
C GLY A 408 -17.49 -10.22 -4.23
N ARG A 409 -16.36 -9.52 -4.05
CA ARG A 409 -16.00 -8.36 -4.86
C ARG A 409 -15.64 -8.78 -6.29
N GLY A 410 -15.58 -7.78 -7.17
CA GLY A 410 -15.09 -7.91 -8.53
C GLY A 410 -13.62 -8.33 -8.60
N ASN A 411 -13.12 -8.57 -9.82
CA ASN A 411 -11.71 -8.90 -10.06
C ASN A 411 -10.93 -7.68 -10.57
N PHE A 412 -9.70 -7.88 -11.06
CA PHE A 412 -8.88 -6.78 -11.60
C PHE A 412 -9.59 -6.00 -12.73
N LEU A 413 -10.43 -6.66 -13.53
CA LEU A 413 -11.18 -5.97 -14.59
C LEU A 413 -12.28 -5.05 -14.04
N THR A 414 -12.77 -5.31 -12.83
CA THR A 414 -13.67 -4.37 -12.13
C THR A 414 -12.93 -3.09 -11.74
N TYR A 415 -11.66 -3.21 -11.32
CA TYR A 415 -10.81 -2.03 -11.11
C TYR A 415 -10.56 -1.29 -12.42
N ALA A 416 -10.20 -2.00 -13.50
CA ALA A 416 -9.97 -1.38 -14.81
C ALA A 416 -11.22 -0.66 -15.36
N GLU A 417 -12.42 -1.20 -15.14
CA GLU A 417 -13.70 -0.56 -15.50
C GLU A 417 -13.97 0.68 -14.63
N ARG A 418 -13.72 0.62 -13.31
CA ARG A 418 -13.79 1.80 -12.46
C ARG A 418 -12.83 2.90 -12.94
N ALA A 419 -11.60 2.52 -13.29
CA ALA A 419 -10.62 3.44 -13.83
C ALA A 419 -11.08 4.05 -15.17
N GLN A 420 -11.66 3.26 -16.07
CA GLN A 420 -12.23 3.77 -17.33
C GLN A 420 -13.36 4.77 -17.08
N ASN A 421 -14.18 4.57 -16.06
CA ASN A 421 -15.25 5.52 -15.72
C ASN A 421 -14.68 6.85 -15.17
N ALA A 422 -13.54 6.81 -14.47
CA ALA A 422 -12.86 8.02 -14.02
C ALA A 422 -12.20 8.77 -15.18
N PHE A 423 -11.71 8.04 -16.20
CA PHE A 423 -11.09 8.61 -17.39
C PHE A 423 -11.88 8.23 -18.67
N PRO A 424 -13.07 8.83 -18.90
CA PRO A 424 -13.97 8.40 -19.97
C PRO A 424 -13.38 8.56 -21.38
N ASN A 425 -12.52 9.56 -21.57
CA ASN A 425 -11.90 9.88 -22.87
C ASN A 425 -10.58 9.15 -23.11
N ASP A 426 -10.12 8.34 -22.17
CA ASP A 426 -8.81 7.71 -22.21
C ASP A 426 -8.86 6.20 -22.49
N PRO A 427 -7.85 5.61 -23.14
CA PRO A 427 -7.82 4.21 -23.56
C PRO A 427 -7.48 3.21 -22.43
N ILE A 428 -8.08 3.35 -21.25
CA ILE A 428 -7.77 2.56 -20.04
C ILE A 428 -7.95 1.04 -20.27
N LEU A 429 -9.01 0.63 -20.97
CA LEU A 429 -9.36 -0.80 -21.14
C LEU A 429 -8.60 -1.51 -22.29
N VAL A 430 -7.84 -0.79 -23.12
CA VAL A 430 -7.25 -1.33 -24.35
C VAL A 430 -6.35 -2.54 -24.06
N ASP A 431 -5.56 -2.50 -23.00
CA ASP A 431 -4.59 -3.55 -22.67
C ASP A 431 -5.23 -4.81 -22.04
N VAL A 432 -6.46 -4.68 -21.56
CA VAL A 432 -7.19 -5.78 -20.91
C VAL A 432 -8.30 -6.38 -21.78
N LYS A 433 -8.66 -5.78 -22.92
CA LYS A 433 -9.77 -6.23 -23.78
C LYS A 433 -9.68 -7.69 -24.23
N ASN A 434 -8.46 -8.18 -24.51
CA ASN A 434 -8.21 -9.49 -25.10
C ASN A 434 -7.97 -10.64 -24.11
N HIS A 435 -8.31 -10.47 -22.83
CA HIS A 435 -7.97 -11.41 -21.76
C HIS A 435 -8.47 -12.85 -22.01
N LYS A 436 -9.73 -13.07 -22.43
CA LYS A 436 -10.25 -14.42 -22.76
C LYS A 436 -9.51 -15.09 -23.91
N ARG A 437 -9.11 -14.33 -24.93
CA ARG A 437 -8.31 -14.82 -26.07
C ARG A 437 -6.92 -15.24 -25.60
N LYS A 438 -6.29 -14.44 -24.72
CA LYS A 438 -4.99 -14.76 -24.10
C LYS A 438 -5.08 -16.03 -23.22
N ILE A 439 -6.17 -16.24 -22.47
CA ILE A 439 -6.42 -17.48 -21.72
C ILE A 439 -6.45 -18.69 -22.66
N ARG A 440 -7.28 -18.65 -23.71
CA ARG A 440 -7.44 -19.74 -24.68
C ARG A 440 -6.13 -20.09 -25.40
N ARG A 441 -5.42 -19.08 -25.91
CA ARG A 441 -4.12 -19.25 -26.57
C ARG A 441 -3.09 -19.88 -25.63
N ARG A 442 -3.00 -19.42 -24.38
CA ARG A 442 -2.06 -19.99 -23.40
C ARG A 442 -2.43 -21.44 -23.05
N ALA A 443 -3.71 -21.75 -22.90
CA ALA A 443 -4.16 -23.11 -22.63
C ALA A 443 -3.82 -24.07 -23.78
N LYS A 444 -3.99 -23.65 -25.05
CA LYS A 444 -3.57 -24.43 -26.24
C LYS A 444 -2.07 -24.71 -26.21
N LYS A 445 -1.23 -23.67 -26.08
CA LYS A 445 0.23 -23.81 -26.01
C LYS A 445 0.69 -24.76 -24.91
N VAL A 446 0.15 -24.64 -23.69
CA VAL A 446 0.54 -25.51 -22.56
C VAL A 446 0.22 -26.98 -22.86
N ARG A 447 -0.91 -27.26 -23.51
CA ARG A 447 -1.30 -28.63 -23.89
C ARG A 447 -0.41 -29.20 -25.00
N GLU A 448 0.01 -28.37 -25.96
CA GLU A 448 0.92 -28.75 -27.04
C GLU A 448 2.35 -29.03 -26.54
N SER A 449 2.92 -28.14 -25.71
CA SER A 449 4.24 -28.36 -25.12
C SER A 449 4.30 -29.60 -24.23
N GLY A 450 3.22 -29.89 -23.49
CA GLY A 450 3.11 -31.13 -22.71
C GLY A 450 3.04 -32.41 -23.54
N ARG A 451 2.67 -32.33 -24.83
CA ARG A 451 2.71 -33.45 -25.79
C ARG A 451 4.10 -33.63 -26.39
N ARG A 452 4.77 -32.54 -26.82
CA ARG A 452 6.11 -32.59 -27.45
C ARG A 452 7.23 -33.07 -26.52
N HIS A 453 7.21 -32.69 -25.24
CA HIS A 453 8.20 -33.18 -24.27
C HIS A 453 8.11 -34.71 -24.06
N ARG A 454 6.97 -35.32 -24.39
CA ARG A 454 6.72 -36.76 -24.22
C ARG A 454 6.98 -37.59 -25.47
N SER A 455 6.96 -37.00 -26.67
CA SER A 455 7.45 -37.69 -27.87
C SER A 455 8.96 -37.86 -27.76
N ALA A 456 9.68 -36.86 -27.24
CA ALA A 456 11.12 -36.92 -27.00
C ALA A 456 11.54 -37.93 -25.91
N LEU A 457 10.74 -38.10 -24.85
CA LEU A 457 10.97 -39.10 -23.78
C LEU A 457 10.50 -40.53 -24.14
N ARG A 458 9.84 -40.71 -25.28
CA ARG A 458 9.43 -42.03 -25.81
C ARG A 458 10.31 -42.51 -26.97
N SER A 459 11.16 -41.62 -27.50
CA SER A 459 12.14 -41.88 -28.55
C SER A 459 13.57 -42.02 -28.00
N THR A 460 13.71 -42.05 -26.68
CA THR A 460 14.88 -42.45 -25.89
C THR A 460 14.45 -43.63 -25.03
#